data_AF-A0A0R3L594-F1
#
_entry.id   AF-A0A0R3L594-F1
#
_cell.length_a   1.000
_cell.length_b   1.000
_cell.length_c   1.000
_cell.angle_alpha   90.00
_cell.angle_beta   90.00
_cell.angle_gamma   90.00
#
_symmetry.space_group_name_H-M   'P 1'
#
loop_
_entity.id
_entity.type
_entity.pdbx_description
1 polymer ?
#
loop_
_entity_poly.entity_id
_entity_poly.type
_entity_poly.pdbx_seq_one_letter_code
_entity_poly.pdbx_strand_id
1 'polypeptide(L)'
;MDYTSASSNLPAFLDNWVDNFEYRGTGGFNAVRNVSDQWYAGTRTVGGVDNGKSSVIVNGNDFSYTPGVVDGAVSTLTLGSNLAYVSSTDQWVQDEGLSINFSGATLTPAFDAAITDLSQNGSLTGLYGYFAEQGTIQNGTVGNDVMLSFAGDDTFTGNLGDDTFTFADGWADDVIADFGTDTGNNDVIDLQGVTGISNYVDLLFNHSNWWDNSGVLTISDGANTLELEGYVGTDIARLILCGNIVV
;
A
#
# COMPACT_ATOMS: atom_id res chain seq x y z
N MET A 1 4.89 -3.99 1.64
CA MET A 1 4.27 -4.02 0.31
C MET A 1 5.41 -3.96 -0.66
N ASP A 2 5.50 -4.95 -1.53
CA ASP A 2 6.54 -4.99 -2.54
C ASP A 2 5.85 -4.79 -3.89
N TYR A 3 6.20 -3.71 -4.56
CA TYR A 3 5.54 -3.31 -5.79
C TYR A 3 6.02 -4.16 -6.94
N THR A 4 5.15 -4.28 -7.93
CA THR A 4 5.44 -4.93 -9.21
C THR A 4 5.13 -3.94 -10.32
N SER A 5 5.48 -4.29 -11.56
CA SER A 5 5.08 -3.47 -12.71
C SER A 5 3.56 -3.30 -12.83
N ALA A 6 2.76 -4.19 -12.24
CA ALA A 6 1.30 -4.10 -12.26
C ALA A 6 0.76 -3.14 -11.19
N SER A 7 1.49 -2.97 -10.08
CA SER A 7 1.09 -2.12 -8.94
C SER A 7 1.94 -0.86 -8.80
N SER A 8 2.78 -0.55 -9.79
CA SER A 8 3.73 0.57 -9.70
C SER A 8 3.03 1.91 -9.54
N ASN A 9 1.84 2.06 -10.12
CA ASN A 9 0.90 3.12 -9.75
C ASN A 9 -0.13 2.57 -8.77
N LEU A 10 0.14 2.67 -7.47
CA LEU A 10 -0.69 2.06 -6.44
C LEU A 10 -2.13 2.61 -6.45
N PRO A 11 -2.39 3.93 -6.49
CA PRO A 11 -3.76 4.45 -6.55
C PRO A 11 -4.55 3.90 -7.74
N ALA A 12 -3.97 3.94 -8.95
CA ALA A 12 -4.64 3.44 -10.14
C ALA A 12 -4.87 1.92 -10.11
N PHE A 13 -3.92 1.16 -9.54
CA PHE A 13 -4.07 -0.28 -9.34
C PHE A 13 -5.22 -0.60 -8.38
N LEU A 14 -5.30 0.09 -7.24
CA LEU A 14 -6.34 -0.13 -6.24
C LEU A 14 -7.73 0.26 -6.76
N ASP A 15 -7.86 1.38 -7.48
CA ASP A 15 -9.10 1.78 -8.15
C ASP A 15 -9.53 0.73 -9.18
N ASN A 16 -8.60 0.28 -10.02
CA ASN A 16 -8.87 -0.78 -11.00
C ASN A 16 -9.29 -2.09 -10.33
N TRP A 17 -8.67 -2.45 -9.21
CA TRP A 17 -8.99 -3.66 -8.47
C TRP A 17 -10.44 -3.60 -7.95
N VAL A 18 -10.86 -2.48 -7.35
CA VAL A 18 -12.22 -2.27 -6.86
C VAL A 18 -13.24 -2.33 -8.01
N ASP A 19 -12.97 -1.60 -9.11
CA ASP A 19 -13.87 -1.53 -10.27
C ASP A 19 -14.10 -2.90 -10.94
N ASN A 20 -13.11 -3.80 -10.86
CA ASN A 20 -13.18 -5.13 -11.47
C ASN A 20 -13.53 -6.26 -10.49
N PHE A 21 -13.85 -5.95 -9.23
CA PHE A 21 -14.24 -6.96 -8.25
C PHE A 21 -15.74 -7.26 -8.29
N GLU A 22 -16.11 -8.37 -8.94
CA GLU A 22 -17.52 -8.79 -9.11
C GLU A 22 -17.99 -9.85 -8.11
N TYR A 23 -17.06 -10.56 -7.47
CA TYR A 23 -17.40 -11.63 -6.54
C TYR A 23 -18.10 -11.09 -5.29
N ARG A 24 -19.13 -11.80 -4.80
CA ARG A 24 -19.85 -11.45 -3.56
C ARG A 24 -20.07 -12.73 -2.76
N GLY A 25 -19.28 -12.94 -1.72
CA GLY A 25 -19.34 -14.14 -0.87
C GLY A 25 -18.26 -14.14 0.20
N THR A 26 -18.13 -15.24 0.95
CA THR A 26 -17.21 -15.34 2.10
C THR A 26 -15.81 -15.85 1.73
N GLY A 27 -15.54 -16.01 0.44
CA GLY A 27 -14.34 -16.70 -0.04
C GLY A 27 -14.40 -18.21 0.20
N GLY A 28 -13.26 -18.86 -0.03
CA GLY A 28 -13.07 -20.30 0.19
C GLY A 28 -11.64 -20.61 0.58
N PHE A 29 -11.42 -21.86 0.99
CA PHE A 29 -10.09 -22.40 1.24
C PHE A 29 -9.70 -23.41 0.16
N ASN A 30 -8.40 -23.62 -0.02
CA ASN A 30 -7.91 -24.79 -0.76
C ASN A 30 -8.41 -26.11 -0.13
N ALA A 31 -8.42 -27.19 -0.92
CA ALA A 31 -9.15 -28.39 -0.55
C ALA A 31 -8.52 -29.13 0.65
N VAL A 32 -7.21 -29.06 0.80
CA VAL A 32 -6.42 -29.77 1.81
C VAL A 32 -5.71 -28.78 2.75
N ARG A 33 -6.26 -28.63 3.95
CA ARG A 33 -5.83 -27.67 4.99
C ARG A 33 -4.74 -28.20 5.92
N ASN A 34 -3.54 -28.47 5.38
CA ASN A 34 -2.38 -28.92 6.18
C ASN A 34 -1.01 -28.85 5.46
N VAL A 35 -0.93 -28.20 4.29
CA VAL A 35 0.33 -28.04 3.53
C VAL A 35 0.62 -26.58 3.20
N SER A 36 -0.37 -25.85 2.69
CA SER A 36 -0.35 -24.39 2.48
C SER A 36 -1.78 -23.89 2.59
N ASP A 37 -2.13 -23.24 3.70
CA ASP A 37 -3.50 -22.78 3.91
C ASP A 37 -3.73 -21.49 3.13
N GLN A 38 -4.55 -21.59 2.08
CA GLN A 38 -4.91 -20.48 1.22
C GLN A 38 -6.38 -20.16 1.39
N TRP A 39 -6.69 -18.95 1.84
CA TRP A 39 -8.01 -18.38 1.64
C TRP A 39 -8.02 -17.55 0.36
N TYR A 40 -9.10 -17.59 -0.38
CA TYR A 40 -9.26 -16.81 -1.62
C TYR A 40 -10.66 -16.23 -1.73
N ALA A 41 -10.78 -15.12 -2.45
CA ALA A 41 -12.05 -14.60 -2.93
C ALA A 41 -11.89 -13.98 -4.32
N GLY A 42 -12.87 -14.19 -5.21
CA GLY A 42 -12.81 -13.68 -6.58
C GLY A 42 -13.57 -14.55 -7.58
N THR A 43 -13.75 -14.02 -8.79
CA THR A 43 -14.42 -14.74 -9.88
C THR A 43 -13.43 -15.64 -10.60
N ARG A 44 -13.64 -16.96 -10.54
CA ARG A 44 -12.73 -17.93 -11.16
C ARG A 44 -12.76 -17.86 -12.69
N THR A 45 -11.60 -18.03 -13.31
CA THR A 45 -11.47 -18.31 -14.75
C THR A 45 -12.10 -19.66 -15.11
N VAL A 46 -12.65 -19.76 -16.33
CA VAL A 46 -13.32 -20.98 -16.81
C VAL A 46 -12.65 -21.43 -18.09
N GLY A 47 -12.23 -22.70 -18.14
CA GLY A 47 -11.56 -23.26 -19.31
C GLY A 47 -10.18 -22.66 -19.61
N GLY A 48 -9.53 -22.04 -18.62
CA GLY A 48 -8.23 -21.38 -18.78
C GLY A 48 -8.31 -20.06 -19.55
N VAL A 49 -9.49 -19.45 -19.62
CA VAL A 49 -9.70 -18.14 -20.25
C VAL A 49 -9.72 -17.06 -19.18
N ASP A 50 -8.82 -16.10 -19.31
CA ASP A 50 -8.74 -14.92 -18.46
C ASP A 50 -10.03 -14.10 -18.55
N ASN A 51 -10.52 -13.67 -17.39
CA ASN A 51 -11.77 -12.91 -17.25
C ASN A 51 -11.54 -11.45 -16.85
N GLY A 52 -10.28 -11.07 -16.56
CA GLY A 52 -9.84 -9.77 -16.08
C GLY A 52 -10.42 -9.37 -14.72
N LYS A 53 -11.05 -10.30 -13.99
CA LYS A 53 -11.74 -9.98 -12.74
C LYS A 53 -10.79 -10.05 -11.57
N SER A 54 -10.94 -9.08 -10.68
CA SER A 54 -10.14 -8.95 -9.48
C SER A 54 -10.35 -10.13 -8.53
N SER A 55 -9.29 -10.45 -7.81
CA SER A 55 -9.27 -11.48 -6.80
C SER A 55 -8.28 -11.15 -5.69
N VAL A 56 -8.44 -11.85 -4.58
CA VAL A 56 -7.55 -11.82 -3.43
C VAL A 56 -7.18 -13.25 -3.04
N ILE A 57 -5.92 -13.45 -2.70
CA ILE A 57 -5.41 -14.69 -2.11
C ILE A 57 -4.66 -14.32 -0.83
N VAL A 58 -4.96 -15.02 0.26
CA VAL A 58 -4.27 -14.93 1.54
C VAL A 58 -3.59 -16.25 1.81
N ASN A 59 -2.28 -16.22 2.03
CA ASN A 59 -1.48 -17.39 2.37
C ASN A 59 -1.10 -17.31 3.84
N GLY A 60 -1.17 -18.45 4.53
CA GLY A 60 -0.76 -18.53 5.92
C GLY A 60 -0.35 -19.94 6.35
N ASN A 61 0.10 -20.04 7.60
CA ASN A 61 0.44 -21.29 8.26
C ASN A 61 -0.57 -21.56 9.37
N ASP A 62 -1.24 -22.72 9.29
CA ASP A 62 -2.39 -23.08 10.13
C ASP A 62 -3.50 -22.03 10.05
N PHE A 63 -3.58 -21.33 8.90
CA PHE A 63 -4.46 -20.19 8.75
C PHE A 63 -5.88 -20.68 8.51
N SER A 64 -6.79 -20.26 9.38
CA SER A 64 -8.21 -20.48 9.19
C SER A 64 -8.99 -19.20 9.42
N TYR A 65 -10.08 -19.09 8.67
CA TYR A 65 -10.90 -17.89 8.66
C TYR A 65 -12.36 -18.28 8.65
N THR A 66 -13.09 -17.78 9.65
CA THR A 66 -14.54 -17.66 9.64
C THR A 66 -14.82 -16.21 10.00
N PRO A 67 -15.72 -15.48 9.32
CA PRO A 67 -15.96 -14.08 9.66
C PRO A 67 -16.13 -13.84 11.17
N GLY A 68 -15.28 -12.98 11.74
CA GLY A 68 -15.16 -12.72 13.17
C GLY A 68 -14.14 -13.57 13.94
N VAL A 69 -13.52 -14.58 13.30
CA VAL A 69 -12.53 -15.49 13.90
C VAL A 69 -11.42 -15.79 12.88
N VAL A 70 -10.24 -15.26 13.16
CA VAL A 70 -8.99 -15.58 12.49
C VAL A 70 -8.17 -16.46 13.41
N ASP A 71 -7.69 -17.61 12.92
CA ASP A 71 -6.78 -18.50 13.64
C ASP A 71 -5.54 -18.78 12.78
N GLY A 72 -4.42 -19.09 13.44
CA GLY A 72 -3.12 -19.26 12.81
C GLY A 72 -2.42 -17.95 12.42
N ALA A 73 -1.47 -18.05 11.49
CA ALA A 73 -0.66 -16.92 11.05
C ALA A 73 -0.84 -16.65 9.56
N VAL A 74 -0.94 -15.38 9.18
CA VAL A 74 -0.95 -14.94 7.78
C VAL A 74 0.46 -14.53 7.38
N SER A 75 0.92 -15.04 6.24
CA SER A 75 2.22 -14.70 5.65
C SER A 75 2.07 -13.62 4.60
N THR A 76 1.10 -13.75 3.68
CA THR A 76 0.88 -12.77 2.62
C THR A 76 -0.60 -12.59 2.31
N LEU A 77 -0.97 -11.39 1.87
CA LEU A 77 -2.21 -11.10 1.18
C LEU A 77 -1.84 -10.51 -0.19
N THR A 78 -2.39 -11.06 -1.26
CA THR A 78 -2.12 -10.62 -2.62
C THR A 78 -3.41 -10.19 -3.30
N LEU A 79 -3.46 -8.95 -3.76
CA LEU A 79 -4.49 -8.44 -4.66
C LEU A 79 -4.04 -8.71 -6.11
N GLY A 80 -4.90 -9.30 -6.92
CA GLY A 80 -4.57 -9.66 -8.30
C GLY A 80 -5.82 -9.84 -9.14
N SER A 81 -5.71 -10.60 -10.24
CA SER A 81 -6.84 -10.88 -11.14
C SER A 81 -6.77 -12.29 -11.75
N ASN A 82 -7.78 -12.71 -12.50
CA ASN A 82 -7.77 -14.00 -13.22
C ASN A 82 -7.59 -15.23 -12.31
N LEU A 83 -8.31 -15.26 -11.18
CA LEU A 83 -8.26 -16.34 -10.21
C LEU A 83 -8.44 -17.73 -10.85
N ALA A 84 -7.47 -18.62 -10.65
CA ALA A 84 -7.46 -19.98 -11.17
C ALA A 84 -7.08 -20.98 -10.07
N TYR A 85 -7.54 -22.23 -10.23
CA TYR A 85 -7.20 -23.34 -9.33
C TYR A 85 -6.35 -24.36 -10.06
N VAL A 86 -5.23 -24.72 -9.43
CA VAL A 86 -4.23 -25.67 -9.93
C VAL A 86 -4.36 -26.98 -9.15
N SER A 87 -4.99 -27.97 -9.77
CA SER A 87 -5.32 -29.24 -9.11
C SER A 87 -4.12 -30.11 -8.76
N SER A 88 -2.99 -29.96 -9.46
CA SER A 88 -1.78 -30.74 -9.18
C SER A 88 -1.08 -30.33 -7.89
N THR A 89 -1.29 -29.10 -7.43
CA THR A 89 -0.69 -28.55 -6.20
C THR A 89 -1.72 -28.21 -5.14
N ASP A 90 -3.02 -28.31 -5.45
CA ASP A 90 -4.12 -27.83 -4.60
C ASP A 90 -3.96 -26.35 -4.23
N GLN A 91 -3.58 -25.53 -5.20
CA GLN A 91 -3.33 -24.11 -4.98
C GLN A 91 -4.22 -23.23 -5.85
N TRP A 92 -4.56 -22.08 -5.29
CA TRP A 92 -5.11 -20.95 -6.02
C TRP A 92 -3.99 -20.06 -6.48
N VAL A 93 -4.11 -19.61 -7.72
CA VAL A 93 -3.18 -18.69 -8.38
C VAL A 93 -3.99 -17.57 -9.04
N GLN A 94 -3.34 -16.46 -9.29
CA GLN A 94 -3.91 -15.28 -9.95
C GLN A 94 -2.77 -14.56 -10.67
N ASP A 95 -3.12 -13.70 -11.62
CA ASP A 95 -2.17 -12.76 -12.19
C ASP A 95 -1.67 -11.82 -11.10
N GLU A 96 -0.36 -11.58 -11.13
CA GLU A 96 0.34 -10.78 -10.15
C GLU A 96 -0.18 -9.33 -10.13
N GLY A 97 -0.37 -8.81 -8.93
CA GLY A 97 -0.76 -7.42 -8.69
C GLY A 97 0.05 -6.87 -7.53
N LEU A 98 -0.61 -6.60 -6.41
CA LEU A 98 0.02 -6.09 -5.19
C LEU A 98 0.18 -7.21 -4.16
N SER A 99 1.40 -7.44 -3.70
CA SER A 99 1.68 -8.35 -2.59
C SER A 99 1.97 -7.59 -1.30
N ILE A 100 1.27 -7.96 -0.24
CA ILE A 100 1.44 -7.40 1.09
C ILE A 100 1.96 -8.50 2.01
N ASN A 101 3.11 -8.26 2.61
CA ASN A 101 3.71 -9.17 3.58
C ASN A 101 3.10 -8.92 4.97
N PHE A 102 2.51 -9.96 5.54
CA PHE A 102 1.91 -9.98 6.87
C PHE A 102 2.73 -10.81 7.86
N SER A 103 3.92 -11.30 7.47
CA SER A 103 4.77 -12.13 8.32
C SER A 103 5.18 -11.36 9.57
N GLY A 104 4.60 -11.74 10.71
CA GLY A 104 4.82 -11.07 11.99
C GLY A 104 3.86 -9.91 12.29
N ALA A 105 2.90 -9.63 11.40
CA ALA A 105 1.85 -8.64 11.62
C ALA A 105 0.83 -9.14 12.65
N THR A 106 0.25 -8.21 13.41
CA THR A 106 -0.82 -8.54 14.37
C THR A 106 -2.15 -8.67 13.63
N LEU A 107 -2.85 -9.78 13.80
CA LEU A 107 -4.17 -10.00 13.17
C LEU A 107 -5.26 -9.46 14.10
N THR A 108 -5.54 -8.17 13.94
CA THR A 108 -6.51 -7.41 14.74
C THR A 108 -7.93 -7.57 14.19
N PRO A 109 -8.98 -7.10 14.89
CA PRO A 109 -10.32 -7.05 14.32
C PRO A 109 -10.41 -6.26 13.00
N ALA A 110 -9.51 -5.30 12.77
CA ALA A 110 -9.45 -4.58 11.49
C ALA A 110 -9.00 -5.50 10.35
N PHE A 111 -8.13 -6.49 10.61
CA PHE A 111 -7.78 -7.51 9.61
C PHE A 111 -8.99 -8.38 9.24
N ASP A 112 -9.76 -8.84 10.23
CA ASP A 112 -11.02 -9.58 9.96
C ASP A 112 -12.01 -8.75 9.14
N ALA A 113 -12.16 -7.46 9.48
CA ALA A 113 -12.96 -6.53 8.71
C ALA A 113 -12.45 -6.37 7.27
N ALA A 114 -11.13 -6.30 7.07
CA ALA A 114 -10.51 -6.25 5.75
C ALA A 114 -10.86 -7.47 4.90
N ILE A 115 -10.67 -8.68 5.43
CA ILE A 115 -11.00 -9.93 4.70
C ILE A 115 -12.50 -10.01 4.35
N THR A 116 -13.36 -9.59 5.29
CA THR A 116 -14.81 -9.52 5.07
C THR A 116 -15.14 -8.55 3.94
N ASP A 117 -14.59 -7.33 3.99
CA ASP A 117 -14.92 -6.25 3.06
C ASP A 117 -14.39 -6.54 1.64
N LEU A 118 -13.17 -7.07 1.55
CA LEU A 118 -12.56 -7.52 0.30
C LEU A 118 -13.44 -8.57 -0.41
N SER A 119 -13.96 -9.56 0.33
CA SER A 119 -14.71 -10.68 -0.27
C SER A 119 -16.20 -10.40 -0.51
N GLN A 120 -16.85 -9.71 0.43
CA GLN A 120 -18.31 -9.54 0.41
C GLN A 120 -18.73 -8.26 -0.29
N ASN A 121 -17.89 -7.22 -0.25
CA ASN A 121 -18.23 -5.91 -0.79
C ASN A 121 -17.36 -5.52 -1.99
N GLY A 122 -16.18 -6.14 -2.14
CA GLY A 122 -15.18 -5.71 -3.13
C GLY A 122 -14.63 -4.33 -2.79
N SER A 123 -14.46 -4.06 -1.50
CA SER A 123 -14.06 -2.75 -0.97
C SER A 123 -12.73 -2.87 -0.23
N LEU A 124 -11.94 -1.79 -0.32
CA LEU A 124 -10.66 -1.64 0.35
C LEU A 124 -10.76 -0.90 1.70
N THR A 125 -11.94 -0.42 2.09
CA THR A 125 -12.12 0.36 3.33
C THR A 125 -11.64 -0.41 4.56
N GLY A 126 -11.97 -1.70 4.68
CA GLY A 126 -11.46 -2.52 5.78
C GLY A 126 -9.93 -2.66 5.76
N LEU A 127 -9.33 -2.80 4.57
CA LEU A 127 -7.88 -2.90 4.41
C LEU A 127 -7.16 -1.59 4.76
N TYR A 128 -7.69 -0.44 4.34
CA TYR A 128 -7.18 0.87 4.74
C TYR A 128 -7.32 1.10 6.24
N GLY A 129 -8.40 0.62 6.86
CA GLY A 129 -8.55 0.65 8.31
C GLY A 129 -7.48 -0.18 9.03
N TYR A 130 -7.07 -1.31 8.45
CA TYR A 130 -5.95 -2.10 8.98
C TYR A 130 -4.61 -1.37 8.81
N PHE A 131 -4.35 -0.76 7.65
CA PHE A 131 -3.14 0.04 7.44
C PHE A 131 -3.08 1.25 8.36
N ALA A 132 -4.21 1.91 8.61
CA ALA A 132 -4.29 2.98 9.61
C ALA A 132 -3.93 2.51 11.03
N GLU A 133 -4.20 1.24 11.36
CA GLU A 133 -3.87 0.69 12.68
C GLU A 133 -2.39 0.27 12.78
N GLN A 134 -1.78 -0.19 11.69
CA GLN A 134 -0.47 -0.85 11.72
C GLN A 134 0.66 -0.05 11.07
N GLY A 135 0.34 0.93 10.22
CA GLY A 135 1.27 1.48 9.27
C GLY A 135 1.63 0.50 8.15
N THR A 136 2.45 0.96 7.21
CA THR A 136 2.89 0.18 6.05
C THR A 136 4.38 0.39 5.78
N ILE A 137 5.02 -0.63 5.24
CA ILE A 137 6.33 -0.48 4.61
C ILE A 137 6.08 -0.68 3.12
N GLN A 138 6.42 0.30 2.29
CA GLN A 138 6.18 0.27 0.85
C GLN A 138 7.53 0.35 0.12
N ASN A 139 7.79 -0.65 -0.71
CA ASN A 139 8.98 -0.73 -1.53
C ASN A 139 8.56 -0.66 -3.00
N GLY A 140 8.98 0.40 -3.68
CA GLY A 140 8.81 0.62 -5.11
C GLY A 140 9.63 -0.36 -5.95
N THR A 141 9.59 -0.13 -7.26
CA THR A 141 10.29 -0.91 -8.28
C THR A 141 11.56 -0.18 -8.73
N VAL A 142 12.10 -0.51 -9.90
CA VAL A 142 13.21 0.24 -10.51
C VAL A 142 12.74 1.24 -11.57
N GLY A 143 11.42 1.36 -11.74
CA GLY A 143 10.78 2.31 -12.63
C GLY A 143 10.03 3.35 -11.81
N ASN A 144 9.33 4.26 -12.50
CA ASN A 144 8.59 5.31 -11.83
C ASN A 144 7.34 4.77 -11.14
N ASP A 145 7.29 4.91 -9.82
CA ASP A 145 6.23 4.46 -8.95
C ASP A 145 5.38 5.64 -8.40
N VAL A 146 4.12 5.37 -8.13
CA VAL A 146 3.20 6.28 -7.41
C VAL A 146 2.75 5.54 -6.15
N MET A 147 3.22 6.03 -5.01
CA MET A 147 3.02 5.45 -3.68
C MET A 147 2.00 6.27 -2.91
N LEU A 148 1.32 5.64 -1.94
CA LEU A 148 0.20 6.26 -1.23
C LEU A 148 0.41 6.13 0.27
N SER A 149 0.40 7.25 0.99
CA SER A 149 0.33 7.27 2.45
C SER A 149 -1.08 6.93 2.95
N PHE A 150 -1.12 6.15 4.02
CA PHE A 150 -2.28 5.76 4.79
C PHE A 150 -2.22 6.45 6.17
N ALA A 151 -3.29 6.32 6.96
CA ALA A 151 -3.39 7.05 8.24
C ALA A 151 -2.55 6.46 9.40
N GLY A 152 -1.64 5.52 9.13
CA GLY A 152 -0.75 4.91 10.12
C GLY A 152 0.71 5.15 9.76
N ASP A 153 1.65 4.88 10.67
CA ASP A 153 3.06 5.22 10.48
C ASP A 153 3.67 4.46 9.29
N ASP A 154 3.88 5.16 8.18
CA ASP A 154 4.33 4.56 6.93
C ASP A 154 5.81 4.79 6.65
N THR A 155 6.47 3.80 6.05
CA THR A 155 7.84 3.91 5.54
C THR A 155 7.87 3.63 4.05
N PHE A 156 8.46 4.55 3.29
CA PHE A 156 8.57 4.47 1.84
C PHE A 156 10.02 4.30 1.39
N THR A 157 10.22 3.46 0.39
CA THR A 157 11.46 3.32 -0.37
C THR A 157 11.10 3.25 -1.84
N GLY A 158 11.41 4.30 -2.60
CA GLY A 158 11.10 4.37 -4.04
C GLY A 158 11.99 3.43 -4.88
N ASN A 159 13.26 3.32 -4.48
CA ASN A 159 14.40 2.70 -5.16
C ASN A 159 14.96 3.51 -6.34
N LEU A 160 14.66 3.12 -7.58
CA LEU A 160 15.15 3.83 -8.77
C LEU A 160 13.94 4.23 -9.60
N GLY A 161 14.07 5.32 -10.34
CA GLY A 161 12.96 5.89 -11.10
C GLY A 161 12.59 7.24 -10.53
N ASP A 162 11.80 8.01 -11.28
CA ASP A 162 11.27 9.26 -10.74
C ASP A 162 9.94 8.93 -10.06
N ASP A 163 9.95 8.83 -8.73
CA ASP A 163 8.82 8.36 -7.93
C ASP A 163 7.95 9.49 -7.41
N THR A 164 6.70 9.17 -7.07
CA THR A 164 5.75 10.11 -6.46
C THR A 164 5.18 9.53 -5.17
N PHE A 165 5.38 10.23 -4.05
CA PHE A 165 4.83 9.89 -2.75
C PHE A 165 3.61 10.77 -2.47
N THR A 166 2.41 10.20 -2.55
CA THR A 166 1.15 10.94 -2.42
C THR A 166 0.61 10.89 -0.99
N PHE A 167 0.30 12.06 -0.45
CA PHE A 167 -0.26 12.26 0.88
C PHE A 167 -1.64 12.92 0.81
N ALA A 168 -2.49 12.56 1.76
CA ALA A 168 -3.79 13.17 2.02
C ALA A 168 -3.93 13.43 3.52
N ASP A 169 -4.90 14.26 3.92
CA ASP A 169 -5.13 14.59 5.33
C ASP A 169 -5.14 13.37 6.27
N GLY A 170 -4.48 13.52 7.42
CA GLY A 170 -4.48 12.52 8.48
C GLY A 170 -3.50 11.36 8.29
N TRP A 171 -2.39 11.58 7.58
CA TRP A 171 -1.21 10.72 7.69
C TRP A 171 -0.66 10.74 9.13
N ALA A 172 0.11 9.74 9.55
CA ALA A 172 0.63 9.67 10.92
C ALA A 172 2.07 10.20 10.98
N ASP A 173 3.00 9.42 11.55
CA ASP A 173 4.43 9.72 11.53
C ASP A 173 5.13 8.89 10.45
N ASP A 174 5.32 9.49 9.28
CA ASP A 174 5.79 8.82 8.06
C ASP A 174 7.26 9.13 7.75
N VAL A 175 7.93 8.22 7.03
CA VAL A 175 9.34 8.34 6.63
C VAL A 175 9.52 7.97 5.17
N ILE A 176 10.22 8.81 4.40
CA ILE A 176 10.75 8.44 3.07
C ILE A 176 12.26 8.25 3.20
N ALA A 177 12.72 7.03 2.91
CA ALA A 177 14.09 6.58 3.23
C ALA A 177 15.14 6.90 2.15
N ASP A 178 14.74 7.11 0.89
CA ASP A 178 15.67 7.18 -0.25
C ASP A 178 15.35 8.28 -1.27
N PHE A 179 14.71 9.36 -0.84
CA PHE A 179 14.26 10.44 -1.71
C PHE A 179 15.38 11.00 -2.60
N GLY A 180 15.16 10.95 -3.91
CA GLY A 180 16.11 11.38 -4.93
C GLY A 180 15.82 12.78 -5.48
N THR A 181 16.88 13.49 -5.86
CA THR A 181 16.79 14.71 -6.69
C THR A 181 17.74 14.68 -7.90
N ASP A 182 18.18 13.48 -8.28
CA ASP A 182 19.13 13.26 -9.37
C ASP A 182 18.41 12.81 -10.65
N THR A 183 19.07 12.90 -11.81
CA THR A 183 18.46 12.42 -13.06
C THR A 183 18.23 10.91 -13.02
N GLY A 184 16.98 10.47 -13.19
CA GLY A 184 16.58 9.06 -13.07
C GLY A 184 16.34 8.61 -11.63
N ASN A 185 16.31 9.55 -10.69
CA ASN A 185 15.83 9.44 -9.32
C ASN A 185 15.37 10.84 -8.87
N ASN A 186 14.47 11.47 -9.62
CA ASN A 186 13.99 12.83 -9.35
C ASN A 186 12.56 12.80 -8.81
N ASP A 187 12.46 12.53 -7.52
CA ASP A 187 11.21 12.20 -6.86
C ASP A 187 10.37 13.44 -6.54
N VAL A 188 9.09 13.18 -6.28
CA VAL A 188 8.08 14.19 -5.95
C VAL A 188 7.31 13.77 -4.70
N ILE A 189 7.18 14.69 -3.75
CA ILE A 189 6.19 14.60 -2.67
C ILE A 189 4.94 15.34 -3.14
N ASP A 190 3.82 14.63 -3.24
CA ASP A 190 2.53 15.19 -3.60
C ASP A 190 1.68 15.40 -2.34
N LEU A 191 1.55 16.67 -1.95
CA LEU A 191 0.76 17.13 -0.81
C LEU A 191 -0.54 17.82 -1.27
N GLN A 192 -0.94 17.70 -2.54
CA GLN A 192 -2.17 18.37 -3.02
C GLN A 192 -3.45 17.84 -2.35
N GLY A 193 -3.39 16.64 -1.77
CA GLY A 193 -4.46 16.05 -0.95
C GLY A 193 -4.50 16.55 0.50
N VAL A 194 -3.54 17.39 0.90
CA VAL A 194 -3.40 17.90 2.26
C VAL A 194 -4.03 19.29 2.37
N THR A 195 -5.14 19.40 3.09
CA THR A 195 -5.88 20.65 3.22
C THR A 195 -5.27 21.61 4.25
N GLY A 196 -4.46 21.08 5.18
CA GLY A 196 -3.72 21.87 6.17
C GLY A 196 -2.61 22.74 5.57
N ILE A 197 -2.04 22.35 4.42
CA ILE A 197 -0.91 23.02 3.78
C ILE A 197 -1.42 23.79 2.55
N SER A 198 -1.60 25.09 2.69
CA SER A 198 -2.38 25.86 1.72
C SER A 198 -1.63 26.35 0.48
N ASN A 199 -0.30 26.41 0.52
CA ASN A 199 0.59 26.83 -0.58
C ASN A 199 2.07 26.68 -0.19
N TYR A 200 2.98 26.95 -1.12
CA TYR A 200 4.44 26.83 -0.90
C TYR A 200 5.01 27.73 0.21
N VAL A 201 4.44 28.92 0.45
CA VAL A 201 4.89 29.81 1.53
C VAL A 201 4.47 29.25 2.88
N ASP A 202 3.27 28.69 2.95
CA ASP A 202 2.73 28.01 4.12
C ASP A 202 3.54 26.75 4.45
N LEU A 203 3.76 25.90 3.44
CA LEU A 203 4.65 24.73 3.53
C LEU A 203 6.01 25.12 4.12
N LEU A 204 6.65 26.11 3.52
CA LEU A 204 7.99 26.54 3.91
C LEU A 204 8.03 27.05 5.35
N PHE A 205 7.18 28.00 5.72
CA PHE A 205 7.34 28.71 7.00
C PHE A 205 6.58 28.12 8.18
N ASN A 206 5.48 27.40 7.94
CA ASN A 206 4.59 26.92 9.00
C ASN A 206 4.57 25.40 9.14
N HIS A 207 4.92 24.66 8.08
CA HIS A 207 4.82 23.20 8.04
C HIS A 207 6.15 22.51 7.81
N SER A 208 7.27 23.21 7.98
CA SER A 208 8.59 22.59 7.91
C SER A 208 9.58 23.17 8.91
N ASN A 209 10.62 22.41 9.20
CA ASN A 209 11.77 22.86 9.96
C ASN A 209 12.83 23.58 9.09
N TRP A 210 12.41 24.42 8.13
CA TRP A 210 13.26 25.11 7.14
C TRP A 210 14.54 25.81 7.65
N TRP A 211 14.61 26.12 8.95
CA TRP A 211 15.72 26.80 9.60
C TRP A 211 16.81 25.84 10.11
N ASP A 212 16.53 24.55 10.19
CA ASP A 212 17.44 23.54 10.74
C ASP A 212 18.43 23.05 9.67
N ASN A 213 19.73 23.19 9.92
CA ASN A 213 20.78 22.77 8.99
C ASN A 213 21.39 21.41 9.33
N SER A 214 20.87 20.73 10.36
CA SER A 214 21.48 19.56 10.96
C SER A 214 20.49 18.44 11.27
N GLY A 215 19.26 18.78 11.66
CA GLY A 215 18.17 17.82 11.81
C GLY A 215 17.59 17.43 10.46
N VAL A 216 17.05 16.21 10.41
CA VAL A 216 16.34 15.66 9.26
C VAL A 216 15.24 16.62 8.84
N LEU A 217 15.03 16.80 7.53
CA LEU A 217 13.91 17.59 7.02
C LEU A 217 12.60 16.94 7.47
N THR A 218 11.81 17.69 8.21
CA THR A 218 10.48 17.27 8.66
C THR A 218 9.43 18.22 8.09
N ILE A 219 8.43 17.66 7.42
CA ILE A 219 7.19 18.33 7.05
C ILE A 219 6.13 17.91 8.06
N SER A 220 5.29 18.82 8.55
CA SER A 220 4.30 18.52 9.59
C SER A 220 2.95 19.15 9.31
N ASP A 221 1.85 18.46 9.60
CA ASP A 221 0.50 19.03 9.65
C ASP A 221 -0.21 18.62 10.95
N GLY A 222 -0.38 19.57 11.86
CA GLY A 222 -0.91 19.28 13.19
C GLY A 222 -0.01 18.33 13.98
N ALA A 223 -0.49 17.10 14.19
CA ALA A 223 0.25 16.04 14.88
C ALA A 223 1.03 15.12 13.92
N ASN A 224 0.77 15.24 12.62
CA ASN A 224 1.28 14.35 11.59
C ASN A 224 2.68 14.82 11.18
N THR A 225 3.61 13.90 10.96
CA THR A 225 4.97 14.22 10.54
C THR A 225 5.39 13.39 9.33
N LEU A 226 6.23 13.97 8.49
CA LEU A 226 6.89 13.31 7.38
C LEU A 226 8.37 13.65 7.45
N GLU A 227 9.21 12.65 7.68
CA GLU A 227 10.66 12.79 7.67
C GLU A 227 11.24 12.37 6.32
N LEU A 228 12.15 13.20 5.79
CA LEU A 228 12.84 12.95 4.52
C LEU A 228 14.31 12.62 4.80
N GLU A 229 14.65 11.33 4.86
CA GLU A 229 16.00 10.88 5.21
C GLU A 229 17.05 11.41 4.21
N GLY A 230 18.21 11.82 4.71
CA GLY A 230 19.29 12.37 3.89
C GLY A 230 19.16 13.86 3.55
N TYR A 231 18.04 14.49 3.87
CA TYR A 231 17.83 15.94 3.74
C TYR A 231 17.79 16.59 5.11
N VAL A 232 18.22 17.84 5.18
CA VAL A 232 18.06 18.68 6.38
C VAL A 232 17.02 19.76 6.14
N GLY A 233 16.48 20.34 7.21
CA GLY A 233 15.45 21.39 7.15
C GLY A 233 15.72 22.47 6.09
N THR A 234 16.95 22.99 6.00
CA THR A 234 17.32 24.02 5.03
C THR A 234 17.21 23.61 3.55
N ASP A 235 17.11 22.32 3.23
CA ASP A 235 16.99 21.83 1.86
C ASP A 235 15.60 22.08 1.26
N ILE A 236 14.55 22.25 2.08
CA ILE A 236 13.17 22.36 1.60
C ILE A 236 12.97 23.48 0.58
N ALA A 237 13.68 24.62 0.74
CA ALA A 237 13.58 25.72 -0.21
C ALA A 237 14.05 25.32 -1.62
N ARG A 238 15.09 24.48 -1.71
CA ARG A 238 15.57 23.94 -2.99
C ARG A 238 14.56 22.94 -3.56
N LEU A 239 14.03 22.04 -2.74
CA LEU A 239 13.06 21.02 -3.16
C LEU A 239 11.80 21.66 -3.76
N ILE A 240 11.28 22.71 -3.12
CA ILE A 240 10.15 23.50 -3.64
C ILE A 240 10.51 24.14 -4.99
N LEU A 241 11.68 24.81 -5.08
CA LEU A 241 12.09 25.52 -6.31
C LEU A 241 12.36 24.58 -7.49
N CYS A 242 12.78 23.34 -7.21
CA CYS A 242 13.05 22.31 -8.20
C CYS A 242 11.79 21.51 -8.59
N GLY A 243 10.66 21.72 -7.90
CA GLY A 243 9.41 21.01 -8.18
C GLY A 243 9.33 19.61 -7.58
N ASN A 244 10.18 19.29 -6.60
CA ASN A 244 10.18 18.01 -5.89
C ASN A 244 9.11 17.94 -4.79
N ILE A 245 8.41 19.05 -4.51
CA ILE A 245 7.25 19.06 -3.63
C ILE A 245 6.16 19.85 -4.33
N VAL A 246 4.94 19.30 -4.38
CA VAL A 246 3.76 19.97 -4.91
C VAL A 246 2.69 20.10 -3.82
N VAL A 247 2.07 21.27 -3.76
CA VAL A 247 0.97 21.66 -2.84
C VAL A 247 -0.09 22.42 -3.61
#